data_AF-A0A848XUD4-F1
#
_entry.id   AF-A0A848XUD4-F1
#
_cell.length_a   1.000
_cell.length_b   1.000
_cell.length_c   1.000
_cell.angle_alpha   90.00
_cell.angle_beta   90.00
_cell.angle_gamma   90.00
#
_symmetry.space_group_name_H-M   'P 1'
#
loop_
_entity.id
_entity.type
_entity.pdbx_description
1 polymer ?
#
loop_
_entity_poly.entity_id
_entity_poly.type
_entity_poly.pdbx_seq_one_letter_code
_entity_poly.pdbx_strand_id
1 'polypeptide(L)'
;MLHRLRAHLAARRLARRQAAVTLDAARARVQRGAAVLDERDPGWHARISPATLELADGQACVLGQLHGDYRLGLGRARVLDFSSAPIASLSPVDLGFQANADLGEAIEALDYAFLTRAWREAIRERSVSVGSDPIRAREVGPPAQA
;
A
#
# COMPACT_ATOMS: atom_id res chain seq x y z
N MET A 1 35.00 -23.23 12.31
CA MET A 1 34.08 -22.62 13.30
C MET A 1 33.30 -21.41 12.78
N LEU A 2 33.91 -20.45 12.07
CA LEU A 2 33.28 -19.20 11.62
C LEU A 2 32.03 -19.36 10.71
N HIS A 3 32.00 -20.39 9.85
CA HIS A 3 30.85 -20.65 8.97
C HIS A 3 29.58 -21.04 9.76
N ARG A 4 29.70 -21.80 10.84
CA ARG A 4 28.57 -22.19 11.71
C ARG A 4 27.99 -20.98 12.44
N LEU A 5 28.85 -20.07 12.92
CA LEU A 5 28.41 -18.85 13.57
C LEU A 5 27.65 -17.92 12.61
N ARG A 6 28.16 -17.75 11.38
CA ARG A 6 27.49 -16.96 10.33
C ARG A 6 26.13 -17.54 9.96
N ALA A 7 26.04 -18.85 9.76
CA ALA A 7 24.77 -19.53 9.47
C ALA A 7 23.75 -19.35 10.60
N HIS A 8 24.19 -19.49 11.86
CA HIS A 8 23.32 -19.30 13.02
C HIS A 8 22.82 -17.84 13.15
N LEU A 9 23.67 -16.86 12.92
CA LEU A 9 23.28 -15.44 12.92
C LEU A 9 22.31 -15.11 11.79
N ALA A 10 22.53 -15.66 10.60
CA ALA A 10 21.63 -15.51 9.46
C ALA A 10 20.24 -16.12 9.76
N ALA A 11 20.20 -17.34 10.30
CA ALA A 11 18.96 -18.00 10.71
C ALA A 11 18.20 -17.18 11.78
N ARG A 12 18.92 -16.66 12.79
CA ARG A 12 18.33 -15.78 13.81
C ARG A 12 17.81 -14.46 13.23
N ARG A 13 18.46 -13.91 12.20
CA ARG A 13 17.99 -12.70 11.51
C ARG A 13 16.72 -13.00 10.71
N LEU A 14 16.68 -14.12 10.00
CA LEU A 14 15.50 -14.56 9.25
C LEU A 14 14.31 -14.78 10.16
N ALA A 15 14.47 -15.56 11.24
CA ALA A 15 13.40 -15.84 12.20
C ALA A 15 12.82 -14.55 12.82
N ARG A 16 13.69 -13.58 13.16
CA ARG A 16 13.25 -12.27 13.64
C ARG A 16 12.47 -11.47 12.59
N ARG A 17 12.90 -11.51 11.32
CA ARG A 17 12.18 -10.84 10.22
C ARG A 17 10.82 -11.49 9.98
N GLN A 18 10.73 -12.82 10.04
CA GLN A 18 9.47 -13.56 9.95
C GLN A 18 8.52 -13.19 11.10
N ALA A 19 9.01 -13.14 12.34
CA ALA A 19 8.22 -12.73 13.50
C ALA A 19 7.77 -11.26 13.46
N ALA A 20 8.45 -10.41 12.67
CA ALA A 20 8.07 -9.02 12.47
C ALA A 20 6.96 -8.83 11.41
N VAL A 21 6.54 -9.90 10.71
CA VAL A 21 5.37 -9.86 9.82
C VAL A 21 4.11 -9.87 10.68
N THR A 22 3.60 -8.66 10.92
CA THR A 22 2.39 -8.43 11.73
C THR A 22 1.47 -7.45 11.02
N LEU A 23 0.21 -7.43 11.44
CA LEU A 23 -0.76 -6.45 10.94
C LEU A 23 -0.32 -5.00 11.21
N ASP A 24 0.27 -4.72 12.37
CA ASP A 24 0.71 -3.35 12.70
C ASP A 24 1.91 -2.91 11.84
N ALA A 25 2.83 -3.83 11.53
CA ALA A 25 3.91 -3.56 10.59
C ALA A 25 3.37 -3.34 9.16
N ALA A 26 2.33 -4.07 8.75
CA ALA A 26 1.61 -3.83 7.50
C ALA A 26 0.94 -2.45 7.49
N ARG A 27 0.21 -2.07 8.55
CA ARG A 27 -0.40 -0.73 8.68
C ARG A 27 0.64 0.37 8.55
N ALA A 28 1.77 0.27 9.24
CA ALA A 28 2.82 1.28 9.16
C ALA A 28 3.39 1.44 7.74
N ARG A 29 3.55 0.34 6.99
CA ARG A 29 3.94 0.37 5.57
C ARG A 29 2.87 1.01 4.70
N VAL A 30 1.62 0.58 4.84
CA VAL A 30 0.47 1.10 4.11
C VAL A 30 0.29 2.60 4.32
N GLN A 31 0.45 3.11 5.54
CA GLN A 31 0.33 4.55 5.79
C GLN A 31 1.39 5.37 5.04
N ARG A 32 2.62 4.83 4.89
CA ARG A 32 3.65 5.48 4.06
C ARG A 32 3.29 5.44 2.58
N GLY A 33 2.83 4.30 2.06
CA GLY A 33 2.39 4.19 0.67
C GLY A 33 1.19 5.08 0.37
N ALA A 34 0.23 5.13 1.28
CA ALA A 34 -0.95 5.97 1.17
C ALA A 34 -0.61 7.46 1.20
N ALA A 35 0.33 7.90 2.06
CA ALA A 35 0.82 9.27 2.06
C ALA A 35 1.46 9.65 0.72
N VAL A 36 2.23 8.74 0.11
CA VAL A 36 2.80 8.94 -1.24
C VAL A 36 1.68 9.13 -2.29
N LEU A 37 0.58 8.37 -2.19
CA LEU A 37 -0.56 8.53 -3.09
C LEU A 37 -1.37 9.80 -2.79
N ASP A 38 -1.52 10.18 -1.52
CA ASP A 38 -2.21 11.41 -1.13
C ASP A 38 -1.52 12.65 -1.74
N GLU A 39 -0.19 12.64 -1.80
CA GLU A 39 0.61 13.70 -2.43
C GLU A 39 0.57 13.66 -3.96
N ARG A 40 0.70 12.46 -4.55
CA ARG A 40 0.93 12.31 -6.01
C ARG A 40 -0.34 12.13 -6.83
N ASP A 41 -1.40 11.63 -6.21
CA ASP A 41 -2.66 11.32 -6.87
C ASP A 41 -3.85 11.62 -5.92
N PRO A 42 -4.12 12.91 -5.61
CA PRO A 42 -5.18 13.28 -4.70
C PRO A 42 -6.54 12.70 -5.10
N GLY A 43 -7.24 12.09 -4.14
CA GLY A 43 -8.53 11.43 -4.39
C GLY A 43 -8.42 9.99 -4.93
N TRP A 44 -7.21 9.41 -5.01
CA TRP A 44 -6.99 8.00 -5.38
C TRP A 44 -7.93 7.02 -4.66
N HIS A 45 -8.19 7.25 -3.38
CA HIS A 45 -9.00 6.37 -2.53
C HIS A 45 -10.44 6.19 -3.04
N ALA A 46 -11.00 7.17 -3.74
CA ALA A 46 -12.35 7.09 -4.32
C ALA A 46 -12.40 6.27 -5.61
N ARG A 47 -11.25 6.00 -6.24
CA ARG A 47 -11.14 5.23 -7.49
C ARG A 47 -10.83 3.76 -7.26
N ILE A 48 -10.64 3.36 -6.01
CA ILE A 48 -10.34 1.97 -5.63
C ILE A 48 -11.58 1.37 -4.99
N SER A 49 -11.91 0.14 -5.36
CA SER A 49 -12.93 -0.67 -4.70
C SER A 49 -12.30 -1.49 -3.58
N PRO A 50 -12.59 -1.21 -2.29
CA PRO A 50 -12.06 -2.01 -1.18
C PRO A 50 -12.55 -3.46 -1.20
N ALA A 51 -13.74 -3.71 -1.75
CA ALA A 51 -14.36 -5.02 -1.79
C ALA A 51 -13.62 -6.01 -2.70
N THR A 52 -13.04 -5.52 -3.79
CA THR A 52 -12.28 -6.33 -4.75
C THR A 52 -10.77 -6.20 -4.56
N LEU A 53 -10.31 -5.42 -3.59
CA LEU A 53 -8.88 -5.19 -3.36
C LEU A 53 -8.19 -6.47 -2.89
N GLU A 54 -7.15 -6.90 -3.62
CA GLU A 54 -6.26 -8.00 -3.24
C GLU A 54 -4.82 -7.65 -3.63
N LEU A 55 -3.91 -7.56 -2.66
CA LEU A 55 -2.53 -7.09 -2.89
C LEU A 55 -1.65 -8.12 -3.59
N ALA A 56 -1.99 -9.42 -3.49
CA ALA A 56 -1.29 -10.48 -4.21
C ALA A 56 -1.62 -10.52 -5.71
N ASP A 57 -2.65 -9.79 -6.16
CA ASP A 57 -3.10 -9.74 -7.55
C ASP A 57 -2.64 -8.44 -8.23
N GLY A 58 -1.88 -8.56 -9.32
CA GLY A 58 -1.31 -7.41 -10.04
C GLY A 58 -2.35 -6.45 -10.64
N GLN A 59 -3.58 -6.89 -10.85
CA GLN A 59 -4.68 -6.11 -11.40
C GLN A 59 -5.65 -5.63 -10.32
N ALA A 60 -5.89 -6.47 -9.30
CA ALA A 60 -6.79 -6.16 -8.20
C ALA A 60 -6.11 -5.43 -7.02
N CYS A 61 -4.79 -5.25 -7.02
CA CYS A 61 -4.07 -4.46 -6.02
C CYS A 61 -4.29 -2.95 -6.20
N VAL A 62 -3.76 -2.14 -5.28
CA VAL A 62 -3.93 -0.67 -5.28
C VAL A 62 -3.47 -0.04 -6.60
N LEU A 63 -2.25 -0.36 -7.03
CA LEU A 63 -1.67 0.18 -8.25
C LEU A 63 -2.33 -0.40 -9.51
N GLY A 64 -2.76 -1.67 -9.44
CA GLY A 64 -3.52 -2.33 -10.49
C GLY A 64 -4.86 -1.65 -10.75
N GLN A 65 -5.66 -1.40 -9.71
CA GLN A 65 -6.95 -0.72 -9.86
C GLN A 65 -6.80 0.72 -10.33
N LEU A 66 -5.77 1.45 -9.88
CA LEU A 66 -5.55 2.85 -10.28
C LEU A 66 -5.03 3.01 -11.70
N HIS A 67 -4.21 2.06 -12.18
CA HIS A 67 -3.41 2.25 -13.40
C HIS A 67 -3.56 1.13 -14.42
N GLY A 68 -4.36 0.10 -14.11
CA GLY A 68 -4.63 -1.06 -14.95
C GLY A 68 -3.56 -2.15 -14.88
N ASP A 69 -2.47 -1.97 -14.14
CA ASP A 69 -1.46 -3.01 -13.87
C ASP A 69 -0.47 -2.55 -12.79
N TYR A 70 -0.02 -3.48 -11.95
CA TYR A 70 0.95 -3.21 -10.88
C TYR A 70 2.27 -2.61 -11.39
N ARG A 71 2.89 -3.20 -12.42
CA ARG A 71 4.20 -2.75 -12.92
C ARG A 71 4.09 -1.37 -13.55
N LEU A 72 3.02 -1.15 -14.30
CA LEU A 72 2.71 0.16 -14.87
C LEU A 72 2.46 1.20 -13.77
N GLY A 73 1.73 0.81 -12.73
CA GLY A 73 1.43 1.66 -11.60
C GLY A 73 2.66 2.05 -10.78
N LEU A 74 3.66 1.18 -10.63
CA LEU A 74 4.91 1.53 -9.94
C LEU A 74 5.64 2.70 -10.62
N GLY A 75 5.68 2.73 -11.95
CA GLY A 75 6.27 3.83 -12.70
C GLY A 75 5.43 5.11 -12.63
N ARG A 76 4.10 4.99 -12.79
CA ARG A 76 3.18 6.14 -12.74
C ARG A 76 3.10 6.79 -11.36
N ALA A 77 3.10 5.98 -10.31
CA ALA A 77 3.18 6.45 -8.94
C ALA A 77 4.61 6.90 -8.55
N ARG A 78 5.60 6.79 -9.45
CA ARG A 78 7.04 7.08 -9.21
C ARG A 78 7.60 6.37 -7.97
N VAL A 79 7.12 5.16 -7.71
CA VAL A 79 7.66 4.28 -6.66
C VAL A 79 8.97 3.68 -7.16
N LEU A 80 8.98 3.25 -8.43
CA LEU A 80 10.19 2.93 -9.17
C LEU A 80 10.42 4.00 -10.23
N ASP A 81 11.59 4.64 -10.20
CA ASP A 81 12.07 5.48 -11.29
C ASP A 81 13.19 4.74 -12.04
N PHE A 82 13.06 4.64 -13.35
CA PHE A 82 14.07 4.08 -14.25
C PHE A 82 14.95 5.18 -14.87
N SER A 83 14.75 6.45 -14.49
CA SER A 83 15.62 7.54 -14.92
C SER A 83 17.01 7.40 -14.30
N SER A 84 18.04 7.81 -15.05
CA SER A 84 19.44 7.78 -14.59
C SER A 84 19.76 8.82 -13.51
N ALA A 85 18.80 9.63 -13.09
CA ALA A 85 18.96 10.57 -12.00
C ALA A 85 18.75 9.84 -10.66
N PRO A 86 19.60 10.05 -9.65
CA PRO A 86 19.45 9.43 -8.34
C PRO A 86 18.31 10.10 -7.57
N ILE A 87 17.07 9.85 -7.98
CA ILE A 87 15.90 10.09 -7.15
C ILE A 87 15.71 8.79 -6.37
N ALA A 88 15.71 8.87 -5.04
CA ALA A 88 15.62 7.71 -4.15
C ALA A 88 14.49 6.77 -4.59
N SER A 89 14.85 5.63 -5.20
CA SER A 89 13.92 4.55 -5.50
C SER A 89 13.24 4.14 -4.19
N LEU A 90 11.93 4.34 -4.09
CA LEU A 90 11.18 3.94 -2.92
C LEU A 90 10.89 2.45 -3.02
N SER A 91 11.20 1.71 -1.97
CA SER A 91 10.94 0.28 -1.91
C SER A 91 9.42 0.03 -1.90
N PRO A 92 8.86 -0.72 -2.88
CA PRO A 92 7.45 -1.10 -2.87
C PRO A 92 7.05 -1.87 -1.61
N VAL A 93 7.98 -2.64 -1.04
CA VAL A 93 7.80 -3.33 0.24
C VAL A 93 7.69 -2.32 1.38
N ASP A 94 8.57 -1.32 1.45
CA ASP A 94 8.54 -0.33 2.55
C ASP A 94 7.34 0.60 2.47
N LEU A 95 6.73 0.75 1.29
CA LEU A 95 5.48 1.47 1.07
C LEU A 95 4.23 0.57 1.16
N GLY A 96 4.39 -0.73 1.40
CA GLY A 96 3.27 -1.66 1.55
C GLY A 96 2.52 -1.98 0.25
N PHE A 97 3.11 -1.72 -0.90
CA PHE A 97 2.61 -2.17 -2.20
C PHE A 97 2.99 -3.61 -2.53
N GLN A 98 3.91 -4.21 -1.77
CA GLN A 98 4.42 -5.56 -2.01
C GLN A 98 4.75 -6.28 -0.70
N ALA A 99 4.51 -7.59 -0.65
CA ALA A 99 4.94 -8.44 0.44
C ALA A 99 6.45 -8.70 0.42
N ASN A 100 6.99 -9.16 1.54
CA ASN A 100 8.38 -9.57 1.63
C ASN A 100 8.58 -11.04 1.20
N ALA A 101 8.94 -11.25 -0.07
CA ALA A 101 9.19 -12.58 -0.64
C ALA A 101 10.42 -13.32 -0.06
N ASP A 102 11.38 -12.60 0.55
CA ASP A 102 12.60 -13.21 1.11
C ASP A 102 12.36 -14.08 2.35
N LEU A 103 11.12 -14.10 2.88
CA LEU A 103 10.77 -14.74 4.14
C LEU A 103 10.12 -16.12 3.97
N GLY A 104 9.96 -16.56 2.72
CA GLY A 104 9.33 -17.83 2.35
C GLY A 104 7.83 -17.70 2.11
N GLU A 105 7.30 -18.59 1.28
CA GLU A 105 5.95 -18.54 0.70
C GLU A 105 4.83 -18.37 1.75
N ALA A 106 4.86 -19.13 2.84
CA ALA A 106 3.84 -19.03 3.88
C ALA A 106 3.83 -17.66 4.58
N ILE A 107 5.01 -17.07 4.79
CA ILE A 107 5.14 -15.75 5.41
C ILE A 107 4.79 -14.65 4.42
N GLU A 108 5.13 -14.82 3.14
CA GLU A 108 4.73 -13.92 2.06
C GLU A 108 3.21 -13.86 1.91
N ALA A 109 2.53 -15.01 1.88
CA ALA A 109 1.07 -15.08 1.82
C ALA A 109 0.41 -14.41 3.04
N LEU A 110 0.97 -14.63 4.24
CA LEU A 110 0.51 -13.96 5.45
C LEU A 110 0.72 -12.44 5.38
N ASP A 111 1.86 -12.00 4.85
CA ASP A 111 2.16 -10.58 4.68
C ASP A 111 1.19 -9.91 3.70
N TYR A 112 0.89 -10.56 2.56
CA TYR A 112 -0.14 -10.09 1.64
C TYR A 112 -1.52 -9.98 2.30
N ALA A 113 -1.94 -10.96 3.09
CA ALA A 113 -3.21 -10.90 3.81
C ALA A 113 -3.27 -9.69 4.77
N PHE A 114 -2.17 -9.41 5.49
CA PHE A 114 -2.08 -8.23 6.35
C PHE A 114 -2.06 -6.91 5.56
N LEU A 115 -1.35 -6.84 4.44
CA LEU A 115 -1.33 -5.67 3.56
C LEU A 115 -2.71 -5.40 2.94
N THR A 116 -3.40 -6.42 2.44
CA THR A 116 -4.76 -6.31 1.90
C THR A 116 -5.71 -5.75 2.95
N ARG A 117 -5.67 -6.29 4.17
CA ARG A 117 -6.48 -5.76 5.28
C ARG A 117 -6.13 -4.30 5.59
N ALA A 118 -4.85 -3.98 5.74
CA ALA A 118 -4.40 -2.63 6.10
C ALA A 118 -4.77 -1.59 5.03
N TRP A 119 -4.67 -1.91 3.74
CA TRP A 119 -5.11 -1.00 2.67
C TRP A 119 -6.61 -0.78 2.68
N ARG A 120 -7.42 -1.83 2.91
CA ARG A 120 -8.88 -1.68 3.06
C ARG A 120 -9.24 -0.79 4.26
N GLU A 121 -8.49 -0.86 5.35
CA GLU A 121 -8.62 0.07 6.49
C GLU A 121 -8.30 1.51 6.06
N ALA A 122 -7.13 1.74 5.44
CA ALA A 122 -6.67 3.06 5.01
C ALA A 122 -7.57 3.77 3.98
N ILE A 123 -8.19 3.02 3.06
CA ILE A 123 -9.15 3.56 2.07
C ILE A 123 -10.46 3.97 2.74
N ARG A 124 -10.96 3.14 3.67
CA ARG A 124 -12.20 3.44 4.40
C ARG A 124 -12.04 4.67 5.27
N GLU A 125 -10.92 4.80 5.98
CA GLU A 125 -10.59 5.99 6.79
C GLU A 125 -10.68 7.27 5.94
N ARG A 126 -10.05 7.29 4.76
CA ARG A 126 -10.08 8.44 3.85
C ARG A 126 -11.47 8.74 3.30
N SER A 127 -12.26 7.70 3.03
CA SER A 127 -13.63 7.85 2.52
C SER A 127 -14.58 8.47 3.55
N VAL A 128 -14.39 8.18 4.84
CA VAL A 128 -15.18 8.79 5.93
C VAL A 128 -14.81 10.26 6.14
N SER A 129 -13.52 10.61 6.00
CA SER A 129 -13.07 11.99 6.14
C SER A 129 -13.63 12.92 5.06
N VAL A 130 -13.78 12.45 3.81
CA VAL A 130 -14.39 13.23 2.72
C VAL A 130 -15.90 13.41 2.89
N GLY A 131 -16.59 12.44 3.53
CA GLY A 131 -18.03 12.52 3.80
C GLY A 131 -18.42 13.46 4.96
N SER A 132 -17.45 13.95 5.73
CA SER A 132 -17.67 14.77 6.93
C SER A 132 -17.39 16.26 6.71
N ASP A 133 -17.14 16.70 5.46
CA ASP A 133 -16.85 18.09 5.13
C ASP A 133 -18.15 18.90 4.89
N PRO A 134 -18.58 19.78 5.82
CA PRO A 134 -19.92 20.40 5.79
C PRO A 134 -20.09 21.47 4.70
N ILE A 135 -19.04 21.79 3.92
CA ILE A 135 -19.06 22.89 2.94
C ILE A 135 -19.83 22.53 1.66
N ARG A 136 -19.92 21.25 1.28
CA ARG A 136 -20.61 20.84 0.04
C ARG A 136 -22.15 20.78 0.12
N ALA A 137 -22.74 20.79 1.32
CA ALA A 137 -24.19 20.66 1.50
C ALA A 137 -24.97 21.97 1.30
N ARG A 138 -24.32 23.09 0.96
CA ARG A 138 -24.91 24.44 1.05
C ARG A 138 -25.23 25.12 -0.29
N GLU A 139 -24.96 24.48 -1.43
CA GLU A 139 -25.13 25.09 -2.77
C GLU A 139 -26.32 24.56 -3.59
N VAL A 140 -27.30 23.89 -2.98
CA VAL A 140 -28.59 23.64 -3.65
C VAL A 140 -29.60 24.67 -3.15
N GLY A 141 -29.57 25.86 -3.74
CA GLY A 141 -30.61 26.86 -3.55
C GLY A 141 -31.96 26.32 -4.03
N PRO A 142 -33.08 26.64 -3.34
CA PRO A 142 -34.39 26.16 -3.74
C PRO A 142 -34.78 26.73 -5.11
N PRO A 143 -35.51 25.97 -5.96
CA PRO A 143 -35.99 26.50 -7.23
C PRO A 143 -36.96 27.66 -6.99
N ALA A 144 -36.75 28.74 -7.73
CA ALA A 144 -37.66 29.87 -7.78
C ALA A 144 -39.01 29.39 -8.33
N GLN A 145 -40.06 29.54 -7.52
CA GLN A 145 -41.44 29.33 -7.94
C GLN A 145 -41.91 30.57 -8.70
N ALA A 146 -42.41 30.36 -9.92
CA ALA A 146 -43.09 31.34 -10.76
C ALA A 146 -44.61 31.22 -10.58
#